data_AF-F6LWM8-F1
#
_entry.id   AF-F6LWM8-F1
#
_cell.length_a   1.000
_cell.length_b   1.000
_cell.length_c   1.000
_cell.angle_alpha   90.00
_cell.angle_beta   90.00
_cell.angle_gamma   90.00
#
_symmetry.space_group_name_H-M   'P 1'
#
loop_
_entity.id
_entity.type
_entity.pdbx_description
1 polymer ?
#
loop_
_entity_poly.entity_id
_entity_poly.type
_entity_poly.pdbx_seq_one_letter_code
_entity_poly.pdbx_strand_id
1 'polypeptide(L)'
;MKLAARLISLYFIIYILHPTVLGGNCTEEELKRMGMLVKPDPDKETLFKTSKAMTMTGRKHGIRPGTSKEKLTRELTKLLRSIGIVEVSDKCLECFGASIQCVVKNCRGDCIKGPCTSGCQNCVKTKCKPKMLECIGTSDVPNPCEWEGEYLKYKLPETGEDESEKKGEASGTS
;
A
#
# COMPACT_ATOMS: atom_id res chain seq x y z
N MET A 1 -38.42 -39.44 0.37
CA MET A 1 -37.83 -38.23 -0.26
C MET A 1 -37.67 -37.04 0.70
N LYS A 2 -37.20 -37.23 1.95
CA LYS A 2 -37.00 -36.14 2.93
C LYS A 2 -35.51 -35.81 3.20
N LEU A 3 -34.59 -36.71 2.85
CA LEU A 3 -33.14 -36.49 3.02
C LEU A 3 -32.56 -35.56 1.96
N ALA A 4 -32.97 -35.69 0.68
CA ALA A 4 -32.44 -34.87 -0.41
C ALA A 4 -32.74 -33.37 -0.23
N ALA A 5 -33.94 -33.01 0.24
CA ALA A 5 -34.32 -31.62 0.50
C ALA A 5 -33.54 -30.98 1.66
N ARG A 6 -33.16 -31.77 2.68
CA ARG A 6 -32.37 -31.30 3.83
C ARG A 6 -30.90 -31.02 3.45
N LEU A 7 -30.33 -31.85 2.57
CA LEU A 7 -28.97 -31.67 2.07
C LEU A 7 -28.85 -30.45 1.14
N ILE A 8 -29.84 -30.22 0.27
CA ILE A 8 -29.88 -29.03 -0.61
C ILE A 8 -30.03 -27.75 0.23
N SER A 9 -30.89 -27.75 1.25
CA SER A 9 -31.06 -26.61 2.15
C SER A 9 -29.78 -26.28 2.94
N LEU A 10 -29.02 -27.28 3.39
CA LEU A 10 -27.74 -27.06 4.05
C LEU A 10 -26.68 -26.54 3.08
N TYR A 11 -26.67 -27.03 1.83
CA TYR A 11 -25.76 -26.55 0.80
C TYR A 11 -25.97 -25.07 0.47
N PHE A 12 -27.22 -24.60 0.41
CA PHE A 12 -27.54 -23.19 0.22
C PHE A 12 -27.14 -22.32 1.43
N ILE A 13 -27.29 -22.82 2.66
CA ILE A 13 -26.84 -22.10 3.87
C ILE A 13 -25.31 -21.99 3.89
N ILE A 14 -24.58 -23.04 3.49
CA ILE A 14 -23.12 -23.02 3.36
C ILE A 14 -22.68 -22.14 2.18
N TYR A 15 -23.48 -22.04 1.10
CA TYR A 15 -23.15 -21.17 -0.03
C TYR A 15 -23.40 -19.68 0.25
N ILE A 16 -24.42 -19.34 1.05
CA ILE A 16 -24.67 -17.96 1.53
C ILE A 16 -23.67 -17.57 2.63
N LEU A 17 -23.18 -18.56 3.39
CA LEU A 17 -22.03 -18.45 4.28
C LEU A 17 -20.77 -18.95 3.58
N HIS A 18 -20.53 -18.65 2.29
CA HIS A 18 -19.14 -18.66 1.82
C HIS A 18 -18.47 -17.53 2.56
N PRO A 19 -17.65 -17.81 3.57
CA PRO A 19 -16.85 -16.75 4.09
C PRO A 19 -15.68 -16.71 3.11
N THR A 20 -15.61 -15.69 2.28
CA THR A 20 -14.29 -15.21 1.89
C THR A 20 -13.64 -14.75 3.21
N VAL A 21 -13.15 -15.68 4.04
CA VAL A 21 -12.47 -15.46 5.34
C VAL A 21 -11.08 -14.90 5.10
N LEU A 22 -10.97 -13.95 4.18
CA LEU A 22 -9.99 -12.90 4.32
C LEU A 22 -10.82 -11.67 4.70
N GLY A 23 -11.37 -11.72 5.91
CA GLY A 23 -12.08 -10.60 6.54
C GLY A 23 -11.08 -9.48 6.84
N GLY A 24 -10.67 -8.76 5.79
CA GLY A 24 -9.73 -7.66 5.87
C GLY A 24 -10.39 -6.34 6.23
N ASN A 25 -9.55 -5.36 6.54
CA ASN A 25 -9.96 -3.99 6.80
C ASN A 25 -10.19 -3.17 5.52
N CYS A 26 -9.95 -3.75 4.35
CA CYS A 26 -10.17 -3.13 3.04
C CYS A 26 -11.24 -3.89 2.26
N THR A 27 -12.08 -3.15 1.54
CA THR A 27 -12.99 -3.64 0.52
C THR A 27 -12.31 -3.73 -0.84
N GLU A 28 -12.87 -4.51 -1.75
CA GLU A 28 -12.36 -4.62 -3.13
C GLU A 28 -12.33 -3.26 -3.85
N GLU A 29 -13.37 -2.43 -3.69
CA GLU A 29 -13.43 -1.10 -4.30
C GLU A 29 -12.37 -0.15 -3.74
N GLU A 30 -12.01 -0.26 -2.45
CA GLU A 30 -10.90 0.50 -1.88
C GLU A 30 -9.55 0.05 -2.48
N LEU A 31 -9.31 -1.26 -2.58
CA LEU A 31 -8.10 -1.78 -3.21
C LEU A 31 -8.00 -1.38 -4.68
N LYS A 32 -9.11 -1.38 -5.40
CA LYS A 32 -9.21 -0.90 -6.79
C LYS A 32 -8.89 0.59 -6.89
N ARG A 33 -9.44 1.45 -6.02
CA ARG A 33 -9.11 2.89 -5.94
C ARG A 33 -7.63 3.14 -5.64
N MET A 34 -6.95 2.19 -5.01
CA MET A 34 -5.51 2.26 -4.73
C MET A 34 -4.64 1.58 -5.79
N GLY A 35 -5.22 0.98 -6.83
CA GLY A 35 -4.49 0.19 -7.83
C GLY A 35 -3.90 -1.12 -7.29
N MET A 36 -4.35 -1.56 -6.11
CA MET A 36 -3.85 -2.73 -5.37
C MET A 36 -4.67 -4.00 -5.62
N LEU A 37 -5.69 -3.93 -6.47
CA LEU A 37 -6.48 -5.10 -6.84
C LEU A 37 -5.78 -5.90 -7.94
N VAL A 38 -5.59 -7.21 -7.70
CA VAL A 38 -5.04 -8.13 -8.71
C VAL A 38 -6.05 -8.36 -9.82
N LYS A 39 -5.71 -7.95 -11.04
CA LYS A 39 -6.48 -8.18 -12.26
C LYS A 39 -5.55 -8.33 -13.47
N PRO A 40 -5.99 -8.94 -14.59
CA PRO A 40 -5.15 -9.18 -15.76
C PRO A 40 -4.49 -7.92 -16.35
N ASP A 41 -5.15 -6.77 -16.22
CA ASP A 41 -4.63 -5.46 -16.63
C ASP A 41 -4.75 -4.48 -15.45
N PRO A 42 -3.77 -4.45 -14.54
CA PRO A 42 -3.82 -3.58 -13.36
C PRO A 42 -3.70 -2.12 -13.77
N ASP A 43 -4.37 -1.24 -13.02
CA ASP A 43 -4.23 0.20 -13.21
C ASP A 43 -2.84 0.64 -12.71
N LYS A 44 -1.86 0.63 -13.63
CA LYS A 44 -0.46 0.95 -13.35
C LYS A 44 -0.29 2.36 -12.81
N GLU A 45 -1.05 3.33 -13.32
CA GLU A 45 -0.94 4.72 -12.88
C GLU A 45 -1.32 4.85 -11.41
N THR A 46 -2.50 4.32 -11.05
CA THR A 46 -2.99 4.35 -9.67
C THR A 46 -2.10 3.52 -8.74
N LEU A 47 -1.61 2.36 -9.19
CA LEU A 47 -0.65 1.54 -8.45
C LEU A 47 0.65 2.33 -8.18
N PHE A 48 1.19 3.03 -9.18
CA PHE A 48 2.41 3.82 -9.03
C PHE A 48 2.19 5.01 -8.10
N LYS A 49 1.05 5.73 -8.19
CA LYS A 49 0.67 6.80 -7.26
C LYS A 49 0.71 6.29 -5.82
N THR A 50 -0.05 5.23 -5.53
CA THR A 50 -0.12 4.66 -4.18
C THR A 50 1.24 4.18 -3.69
N SER A 51 2.00 3.47 -4.52
CA SER A 51 3.30 2.92 -4.16
C SER A 51 4.36 4.00 -3.91
N LYS A 52 4.36 5.08 -4.70
CA LYS A 52 5.22 6.25 -4.48
C LYS A 52 4.81 7.00 -3.22
N ALA A 53 3.51 7.19 -2.99
CA ALA A 53 3.03 7.83 -1.77
C ALA A 53 3.47 7.07 -0.51
N MET A 54 3.38 5.74 -0.51
CA MET A 54 3.89 4.91 0.58
C MET A 54 5.41 5.03 0.74
N THR A 55 6.16 4.98 -0.37
CA THR A 55 7.63 5.11 -0.36
C THR A 55 8.07 6.48 0.17
N MET A 56 7.42 7.55 -0.27
CA MET A 56 7.69 8.93 0.16
C MET A 56 7.34 9.12 1.64
N THR A 57 6.19 8.61 2.08
CA THR A 57 5.79 8.65 3.49
C THR A 57 6.82 7.93 4.37
N GLY A 58 7.26 6.73 3.98
CA GLY A 58 8.28 5.98 4.69
C GLY A 58 9.64 6.68 4.72
N ARG A 59 10.08 7.28 3.60
CA ARG A 59 11.34 8.03 3.52
C ARG A 59 11.31 9.32 4.33
N LYS A 60 10.25 10.13 4.21
CA LYS A 60 10.14 11.44 4.86
C LYS A 60 9.90 11.32 6.37
N HIS A 61 9.08 10.36 6.78
CA HIS A 61 8.63 10.27 8.18
C HIS A 61 9.20 9.09 8.94
N GLY A 62 9.59 8.00 8.27
CA GLY A 62 10.08 6.78 8.92
C GLY A 62 11.54 6.84 9.41
N ILE A 63 12.33 7.81 8.98
CA ILE A 63 13.74 7.93 9.40
C ILE A 63 13.88 8.19 10.91
N ARG A 64 12.89 8.86 11.50
CA ARG A 64 12.92 9.23 12.93
C ARG A 64 12.63 7.99 13.80
N PRO A 65 13.52 7.64 14.74
CA PRO A 65 13.29 6.56 15.69
C PRO A 65 11.95 6.74 16.41
N GLY A 66 11.19 5.66 16.58
CA GLY A 66 9.92 5.69 17.30
C GLY A 66 8.72 6.25 16.52
N THR A 67 8.84 6.52 15.22
CA THR A 67 7.68 6.94 14.41
C THR A 67 6.56 5.90 14.48
N SER A 68 5.39 6.34 14.96
CA SER A 68 4.24 5.49 15.23
C SER A 68 3.48 5.12 13.94
N LYS A 69 2.69 4.04 14.00
CA LYS A 69 1.84 3.63 12.87
C LYS A 69 0.82 4.72 12.54
N GLU A 70 0.25 5.37 13.56
CA GLU A 70 -0.78 6.40 13.44
C GLU A 70 -0.25 7.63 12.71
N LYS A 71 1.01 8.02 13.00
CA LYS A 71 1.66 9.10 12.27
C LYS A 71 1.85 8.74 10.80
N LEU A 72 2.35 7.54 10.50
CA LEU A 72 2.55 7.10 9.12
C LEU A 72 1.22 6.99 8.36
N THR A 73 0.18 6.43 8.98
CA THR A 73 -1.17 6.41 8.42
C THR A 73 -1.65 7.81 8.11
N ARG A 74 -1.59 8.74 9.06
CA ARG A 74 -2.05 10.12 8.84
C ARG A 74 -1.33 10.82 7.70
N GLU A 75 0.00 10.75 7.65
CA GLU A 75 0.76 11.41 6.58
C GLU A 75 0.52 10.72 5.22
N LEU A 76 0.38 9.39 5.20
CA LEU A 76 -0.03 8.66 4.00
C LEU A 76 -1.41 9.11 3.52
N THR A 77 -2.40 9.20 4.42
CA THR A 77 -3.77 9.64 4.10
C THR A 77 -3.77 11.01 3.46
N LYS A 78 -3.00 11.97 4.01
CA LYS A 78 -2.89 13.32 3.42
C LYS A 78 -2.33 13.27 2.00
N LEU A 79 -1.21 12.56 1.82
CA LEU A 79 -0.55 12.46 0.52
C LEU A 79 -1.41 11.73 -0.52
N LEU A 80 -2.10 10.67 -0.13
CA LEU A 80 -3.03 9.96 -1.01
C LEU A 80 -4.17 10.87 -1.46
N ARG A 81 -4.77 11.63 -0.52
CA ARG A 81 -5.83 12.60 -0.86
C ARG A 81 -5.34 13.69 -1.80
N SER A 82 -4.14 14.22 -1.57
CA SER A 82 -3.60 15.30 -2.43
C SER A 82 -3.35 14.84 -3.86
N ILE A 83 -3.01 13.57 -4.08
CA ILE A 83 -2.81 12.98 -5.42
C ILE A 83 -4.06 12.33 -6.03
N GLY A 84 -5.23 12.58 -5.44
CA GLY A 84 -6.53 12.14 -5.97
C GLY A 84 -6.98 10.73 -5.56
N ILE A 85 -6.28 10.07 -4.64
CA ILE A 85 -6.71 8.79 -4.03
C ILE A 85 -7.56 9.11 -2.81
N VAL A 86 -8.87 9.12 -3.02
CA VAL A 86 -9.90 9.47 -2.02
C VAL A 86 -10.81 8.27 -1.74
N GLU A 87 -11.73 8.41 -0.77
CA GLU A 87 -12.74 7.39 -0.42
C GLU A 87 -12.16 6.02 0.00
N VAL A 88 -10.97 6.03 0.60
CA VAL A 88 -10.40 4.88 1.30
C VAL A 88 -10.60 5.08 2.81
N SER A 89 -11.18 4.11 3.48
CA SER A 89 -11.45 4.16 4.91
C SER A 89 -10.17 4.19 5.75
N ASP A 90 -10.27 4.80 6.92
CA ASP A 90 -9.14 4.89 7.84
C ASP A 90 -8.64 3.49 8.26
N LYS A 91 -9.55 2.52 8.46
CA LYS A 91 -9.18 1.14 8.79
C LYS A 91 -8.33 0.48 7.69
N CYS A 92 -8.67 0.70 6.43
CA CYS A 92 -7.87 0.21 5.32
C CYS A 92 -6.50 0.91 5.25
N LEU A 93 -6.47 2.24 5.43
CA LEU A 93 -5.23 3.02 5.44
C LEU A 93 -4.30 2.70 6.62
N GLU A 94 -4.84 2.25 7.76
CA GLU A 94 -4.07 1.73 8.89
C GLU A 94 -3.21 0.51 8.50
N CYS A 95 -3.70 -0.37 7.62
CA CYS A 95 -2.93 -1.50 7.11
C CYS A 95 -1.70 -1.04 6.33
N PHE A 96 -1.85 -0.03 5.47
CA PHE A 96 -0.74 0.52 4.69
C PHE A 96 0.23 1.31 5.57
N GLY A 97 -0.25 2.06 6.56
CA GLY A 97 0.60 2.72 7.56
C GLY A 97 1.42 1.72 8.39
N ALA A 98 0.81 0.61 8.80
CA ALA A 98 1.50 -0.49 9.48
C ALA A 98 2.54 -1.17 8.57
N SER A 99 2.22 -1.35 7.28
CA SER A 99 3.16 -1.87 6.27
C SER A 99 4.37 -0.96 6.11
N ILE A 100 4.17 0.36 5.96
CA ILE A 100 5.26 1.34 5.91
C ILE A 100 6.11 1.25 7.18
N GLN A 101 5.49 1.18 8.35
CA GLN A 101 6.21 1.06 9.62
C GLN A 101 7.06 -0.21 9.66
N CYS A 102 6.53 -1.34 9.17
CA CYS A 102 7.27 -2.58 9.07
C CYS A 102 8.50 -2.44 8.17
N VAL A 103 8.34 -1.88 6.98
CA VAL A 103 9.46 -1.72 6.01
C VAL A 103 10.54 -0.81 6.57
N VAL A 104 10.15 0.30 7.19
CA VAL A 104 11.06 1.24 7.84
C VAL A 104 11.86 0.57 8.96
N LYS A 105 11.22 -0.27 9.78
CA LYS A 105 11.87 -0.96 10.90
C LYS A 105 12.76 -2.12 10.45
N ASN A 106 12.32 -2.90 9.46
CA ASN A 106 12.88 -4.22 9.19
C ASN A 106 13.66 -4.33 7.87
N CYS A 107 13.45 -3.40 6.94
CA CYS A 107 13.95 -3.47 5.56
C CYS A 107 14.63 -2.18 5.08
N ARG A 108 14.78 -1.17 5.94
CA ARG A 108 15.41 0.11 5.56
C ARG A 108 16.81 -0.07 4.99
N GLY A 109 17.62 -0.96 5.57
CA GLY A 109 18.97 -1.26 5.09
C GLY A 109 18.96 -1.83 3.66
N ASP A 110 18.10 -2.81 3.42
CA ASP A 110 17.97 -3.45 2.10
C ASP A 110 17.40 -2.51 1.03
N CYS A 111 16.53 -1.59 1.44
CA CYS A 111 15.84 -0.65 0.56
C CYS A 111 16.57 0.69 0.35
N ILE A 112 17.72 0.92 0.98
CA ILE A 112 18.45 2.20 0.88
C ILE A 112 18.87 2.51 -0.57
N LYS A 113 19.24 1.47 -1.32
CA LYS A 113 19.67 1.59 -2.72
C LYS A 113 18.51 1.77 -3.69
N GLY A 114 17.28 1.49 -3.27
CA GLY A 114 16.09 1.63 -4.10
C GLY A 114 14.99 0.63 -3.73
N PRO A 115 13.73 0.92 -4.06
CA PRO A 115 12.60 0.05 -3.73
C PRO A 115 12.58 -1.23 -4.58
N CYS A 116 13.12 -1.23 -5.80
CA CYS A 116 13.09 -2.38 -6.71
C CYS A 116 14.36 -3.23 -6.68
N THR A 117 15.30 -2.97 -5.77
CA THR A 117 16.45 -3.86 -5.61
C THR A 117 15.99 -5.24 -5.12
N SER A 118 16.68 -6.30 -5.55
CA SER A 118 16.37 -7.68 -5.14
C SER A 118 16.38 -7.84 -3.61
N GLY A 119 17.33 -7.20 -2.93
CA GLY A 119 17.41 -7.17 -1.46
C GLY A 119 16.16 -6.56 -0.82
N CYS A 120 15.76 -5.37 -1.28
CA CYS A 120 14.55 -4.70 -0.77
C CYS A 120 13.31 -5.55 -1.00
N GLN A 121 13.11 -6.01 -2.23
CA GLN A 121 11.95 -6.82 -2.63
C GLN A 121 11.86 -8.10 -1.80
N ASN A 122 12.98 -8.80 -1.60
CA ASN A 122 13.02 -10.01 -0.78
C ASN A 122 12.70 -9.70 0.71
N CYS A 123 13.25 -8.62 1.27
CA CYS A 123 12.95 -8.23 2.64
C CYS A 123 11.47 -7.89 2.83
N VAL A 124 10.89 -7.07 1.95
CA VAL A 124 9.48 -6.69 2.02
C VAL A 124 8.59 -7.92 1.88
N LYS A 125 8.86 -8.78 0.89
CA LYS A 125 8.11 -10.02 0.64
C LYS A 125 8.10 -10.96 1.86
N THR A 126 9.22 -11.09 2.55
CA THR A 126 9.37 -12.05 3.66
C THR A 126 8.91 -11.48 5.00
N LYS A 127 9.21 -10.22 5.30
CA LYS A 127 9.00 -9.64 6.64
C LYS A 127 7.71 -8.84 6.79
N CYS A 128 7.24 -8.21 5.72
CA CYS A 128 6.18 -7.19 5.82
C CYS A 128 4.93 -7.49 4.98
N LYS A 129 5.09 -8.05 3.77
CA LYS A 129 3.98 -8.35 2.87
C LYS A 129 2.93 -9.30 3.49
N PRO A 130 3.28 -10.38 4.21
CA PRO A 130 2.27 -11.31 4.73
C PRO A 130 1.26 -10.64 5.68
N LYS A 131 1.74 -9.86 6.65
CA LYS A 131 0.88 -9.12 7.59
C LYS A 131 0.05 -8.04 6.90
N MET A 132 0.60 -7.40 5.87
CA MET A 132 -0.13 -6.41 5.08
C MET A 132 -1.29 -7.08 4.34
N LEU A 133 -1.03 -8.20 3.65
CA LEU A 133 -2.02 -8.97 2.90
C LEU A 133 -3.15 -9.49 3.79
N GLU A 134 -2.79 -10.04 4.96
CA GLU A 134 -3.75 -10.43 6.00
C GLU A 134 -4.62 -9.24 6.44
N CYS A 135 -4.01 -8.09 6.71
CA CYS A 135 -4.72 -6.90 7.17
C CYS A 135 -5.71 -6.35 6.13
N ILE A 136 -5.32 -6.32 4.86
CA ILE A 136 -6.18 -5.80 3.78
C ILE A 136 -7.15 -6.85 3.23
N GLY A 137 -7.02 -8.12 3.63
CA GLY A 137 -7.94 -9.19 3.25
C GLY A 137 -7.77 -9.70 1.82
N THR A 138 -6.53 -9.79 1.32
CA THR A 138 -6.24 -10.37 0.00
C THR A 138 -5.07 -11.34 0.06
N SER A 139 -4.98 -12.26 -0.90
CA SER A 139 -3.86 -13.19 -1.03
C SER A 139 -2.65 -12.58 -1.74
N ASP A 140 -2.87 -11.55 -2.56
CA ASP A 140 -1.79 -10.85 -3.27
C ASP A 140 -2.20 -9.43 -3.69
N VAL A 141 -1.20 -8.61 -4.04
CA VAL A 141 -1.34 -7.27 -4.64
C VAL A 141 -0.31 -7.10 -5.77
N PRO A 142 -0.62 -6.33 -6.82
CA PRO A 142 0.32 -6.02 -7.89
C PRO A 142 1.62 -5.40 -7.34
N ASN A 143 2.75 -5.77 -7.91
CA ASN A 143 4.05 -5.22 -7.54
C ASN A 143 4.48 -4.17 -8.58
N PRO A 144 4.63 -2.88 -8.23
CA PRO A 144 5.01 -1.86 -9.20
C PRO A 144 6.40 -2.10 -9.83
N CYS A 145 7.27 -2.88 -9.16
CA CYS A 145 8.60 -3.22 -9.69
C CYS A 145 8.55 -4.26 -10.83
N GLU A 146 7.40 -4.86 -11.13
CA GLU A 146 7.21 -5.61 -12.39
C GLU A 146 7.37 -4.70 -13.62
N TRP A 147 7.14 -3.38 -13.43
CA TRP A 147 7.37 -2.33 -14.42
C TRP A 147 8.45 -1.35 -13.93
N GLU A 148 9.55 -1.86 -13.38
CA GLU A 148 10.60 -1.07 -12.72
C GLU A 148 11.02 0.19 -13.51
N GLY A 149 11.25 0.06 -14.82
CA GLY A 149 11.69 1.16 -15.67
C GLY A 149 10.69 2.33 -15.74
N GLU A 150 9.39 2.04 -15.73
CA GLU A 150 8.32 3.03 -15.68
C GLU A 150 8.13 3.55 -14.25
N TYR A 151 8.03 2.64 -13.28
CA TYR A 151 7.79 2.97 -11.88
C TYR A 151 8.88 3.85 -11.28
N LEU A 152 10.15 3.55 -11.51
CA LEU A 152 11.24 4.36 -10.95
C LEU A 152 11.23 5.79 -11.51
N LYS A 153 10.85 5.98 -12.79
CA LYS A 153 10.74 7.30 -13.44
C LYS A 153 9.45 8.03 -13.10
N TYR A 154 8.41 7.33 -12.65
CA TYR A 154 7.14 7.93 -12.28
C TYR A 154 7.32 8.95 -11.15
N LYS A 155 6.77 10.15 -11.38
CA LYS A 155 6.70 11.24 -10.41
C LYS A 155 5.25 11.39 -9.96
N LEU A 156 5.05 11.60 -8.67
CA LEU A 156 3.72 11.97 -8.19
C LEU A 156 3.28 13.29 -8.85
N PRO A 157 1.97 13.48 -9.10
CA PRO A 157 1.43 14.78 -9.50
C PRO A 157 1.89 15.87 -8.53
N GLU A 158 2.23 17.04 -9.06
CA GLU A 158 2.54 18.19 -8.20
C GLU A 158 1.29 18.56 -7.41
N THR A 159 1.44 18.57 -6.09
CA THR A 159 0.41 19.03 -5.15
C THR A 159 0.99 20.24 -4.46
N GLY A 160 0.21 21.31 -4.26
CA GLY A 160 0.69 22.65 -3.85
C GLY A 160 1.31 22.75 -2.44
N GLU A 161 1.86 21.66 -1.89
CA GLU A 161 2.51 21.60 -0.58
C GLU A 161 4.05 21.65 -0.66
N ASP A 162 4.64 21.70 -1.86
CA ASP A 162 6.10 21.74 -2.08
C ASP A 162 6.69 23.17 -2.22
N GLU A 163 6.03 24.22 -1.70
CA GLU A 163 6.60 25.59 -1.66
C GLU A 163 7.46 25.90 -0.42
N SER A 164 7.77 24.94 0.45
CA SER A 164 8.52 25.23 1.71
C SER A 164 9.94 24.65 1.83
N GLU A 165 10.47 23.95 0.83
CA GLU A 165 11.87 23.45 0.87
C GLU A 165 12.66 23.80 -0.41
N LYS A 166 12.69 25.08 -0.78
CA LYS A 166 13.79 25.68 -1.57
C LYS A 166 14.26 26.99 -0.92
N LYS A 167 14.98 26.89 0.19
CA LYS A 167 15.96 27.91 0.59
C LYS A 167 17.28 27.23 0.86
N GLY A 168 18.21 27.35 -0.09
CA GLY A 168 19.55 26.80 0.04
C GLY A 168 20.37 26.77 -1.24
N GLU A 169 20.14 27.65 -2.22
CA GLU A 169 21.17 27.93 -3.23
C GLU A 169 22.08 29.02 -2.66
N ALA A 170 23.16 28.60 -2.02
CA ALA A 170 24.31 29.45 -1.76
C ALA A 170 25.04 29.66 -3.08
N SER A 171 24.73 30.76 -3.78
CA SER A 171 25.63 31.33 -4.78
C SER A 171 26.46 32.41 -4.09
N GLY A 172 27.62 32.00 -3.58
CA GLY A 172 28.64 32.90 -3.07
C GLY A 172 29.64 33.17 -4.17
N THR A 173 29.51 34.32 -4.83
CA THR A 173 30.58 34.93 -5.63
C THR A 173 31.60 35.57 -4.71
N SER A 174 32.87 35.20 -4.86
CA SER A 174 34.06 36.04 -4.65
C SER A 174 35.23 35.41 -5.38
#